data_AF-A0A4P7CQU0-F1
#
_entry.id   AF-A0A4P7CQU0-F1
#
_cell.length_a   1.000
_cell.length_b   1.000
_cell.length_c   1.000
_cell.angle_alpha   90.00
_cell.angle_beta   90.00
_cell.angle_gamma   90.00
#
_symmetry.space_group_name_H-M   'P 1'
#
loop_
_entity.id
_entity.type
_entity.pdbx_description
1 polymer ?
#
loop_
_entity_poly.entity_id
_entity_poly.type
_entity_poly.pdbx_seq_one_letter_code
_entity_poly.pdbx_strand_id
1 'polypeptide(L)'
;MSSNPMSDTPEVYVVQPGDTLSGIARTYGTTTYALAGMNRLQNPDRLTVGQRLVVSTKKVCAVVPLFIDRDRNPIKGLRYRIESRFASAFEGVSKLNGLGERFITKAEGEFVRILVRKLDGTWKLIHETQASIGEKLVTLKSGKIKLSTRTQPHPQTPDGVPVDDPPPAPKSKPVPIGTPKQAKGDMHHPAAQGADKGMKGQQSKTAQGATDTKFSKDRPDLQKYFALYTGERITDTDWNEAARAIQCEIAVIQAFAHVESGKSPFDHHNRPTIQYERHKFAKHTGHKYDALNADISGGPYTNKKFDKAGHPIAANDRYVADAYERFERAYGLDEDAAIMACSWGKFQVLGENYEGLGFPTVQKFLEAACTSEREHLLRLFVPFAMTVRDAKYGHGTLRNALIQKNWTNAAWLYNGPGYRKYGYDNQLKAAYEKIKAGSFRV
;
A
#
# COMPACT_ATOMS: atom_id res chain seq x y z
N MET A 1 46.85 -20.57 4.52
CA MET A 1 45.47 -20.22 4.94
C MET A 1 44.60 -20.20 3.70
N SER A 2 43.88 -21.30 3.44
CA SER A 2 43.05 -21.44 2.24
C SER A 2 41.76 -20.64 2.39
N SER A 3 41.61 -19.61 1.57
CA SER A 3 40.33 -18.96 1.29
C SER A 3 39.44 -19.94 0.55
N ASN A 4 38.46 -20.51 1.23
CA ASN A 4 37.50 -21.45 0.65
C ASN A 4 36.66 -20.69 -0.41
N PRO A 5 36.67 -21.09 -1.70
CA PRO A 5 35.73 -20.53 -2.67
C PRO A 5 34.32 -20.86 -2.21
N MET A 6 33.45 -19.85 -2.14
CA MET A 6 32.10 -19.99 -1.60
C MET A 6 31.32 -21.09 -2.35
N SER A 7 31.19 -22.26 -1.71
CA SER A 7 30.37 -23.36 -2.20
C SER A 7 28.89 -22.97 -2.25
N ASP A 8 28.22 -23.43 -3.29
CA ASP A 8 26.81 -23.14 -3.65
C ASP A 8 25.79 -23.97 -2.83
N THR A 9 26.24 -24.60 -1.74
CA THR A 9 25.44 -25.54 -0.96
C THR A 9 24.75 -24.82 0.20
N PRO A 10 23.41 -24.92 0.32
CA PRO A 10 22.67 -24.33 1.43
C PRO A 10 23.14 -24.90 2.77
N GLU A 11 23.25 -24.04 3.79
CA GLU A 11 23.61 -24.48 5.14
C GLU A 11 22.39 -25.12 5.80
N VAL A 12 22.57 -26.36 6.29
CA VAL A 12 21.48 -27.18 6.85
C VAL A 12 21.76 -27.46 8.33
N TYR A 13 20.78 -27.13 9.17
CA TYR A 13 20.73 -27.43 10.59
C TYR A 13 19.85 -28.64 10.87
N VAL A 14 20.19 -29.44 11.87
CA VAL A 14 19.40 -30.59 12.32
C VAL A 14 18.79 -30.25 13.69
N VAL A 15 17.46 -30.17 13.75
CA VAL A 15 16.70 -29.81 14.95
C VAL A 15 17.04 -30.75 16.11
N GLN A 16 17.37 -30.18 17.27
CA GLN A 16 17.69 -30.85 18.52
C GLN A 16 16.52 -30.80 19.51
N PRO A 17 16.50 -31.67 20.54
CA PRO A 17 15.52 -31.58 21.61
C PRO A 17 15.52 -30.19 22.28
N GLY A 18 14.35 -29.57 22.40
CA GLY A 18 14.18 -28.24 23.01
C GLY A 18 14.34 -27.07 22.05
N ASP A 19 14.68 -27.32 20.78
CA ASP A 19 14.75 -26.27 19.78
C ASP A 19 13.37 -25.69 19.44
N THR A 20 13.38 -24.40 19.17
CA THR A 20 12.26 -23.69 18.58
C THR A 20 12.70 -23.07 17.26
N LEU A 21 11.78 -22.91 16.30
CA LEU A 21 12.10 -22.27 15.03
C LEU A 21 12.62 -20.83 15.25
N SER A 22 12.13 -20.15 16.29
CA SER A 22 12.58 -18.82 16.71
C SER A 22 13.98 -18.82 17.29
N GLY A 23 14.32 -19.82 18.12
CA GLY A 23 15.68 -20.01 18.63
C GLY A 23 16.67 -20.26 17.49
N ILE A 24 16.34 -21.17 16.58
CA ILE A 24 17.18 -21.49 15.42
C ILE A 24 17.32 -20.25 14.50
N ALA A 25 16.22 -19.57 14.18
CA ALA A 25 16.26 -18.37 13.35
C ALA A 25 17.17 -17.27 13.94
N ARG A 26 17.10 -17.08 15.27
CA ARG A 26 17.98 -16.14 15.98
C ARG A 26 19.45 -16.53 15.89
N THR A 27 19.77 -17.80 16.12
CA THR A 27 21.14 -18.34 16.03
C THR A 27 21.75 -18.11 14.65
N TYR A 28 20.95 -18.24 13.60
CA TYR A 28 21.39 -18.10 12.21
C TYR A 28 21.13 -16.71 11.60
N GLY A 29 20.71 -15.72 12.40
CA GLY A 29 20.53 -14.34 11.95
C GLY A 29 19.45 -14.16 10.87
N THR A 30 18.39 -14.98 10.91
CA THR A 30 17.23 -14.91 10.02
C THR A 30 15.93 -14.75 10.84
N THR A 31 14.77 -14.71 10.19
CA THR A 31 13.46 -14.66 10.86
C THR A 31 12.78 -16.02 10.82
N THR A 32 11.88 -16.28 11.78
CA THR A 32 11.05 -17.50 11.79
C THR A 32 10.25 -17.66 10.49
N TYR A 33 9.72 -16.56 9.96
CA TYR A 33 8.96 -16.55 8.71
C TYR A 33 9.84 -16.89 7.50
N ALA A 34 11.02 -16.26 7.38
CA ALA A 34 11.96 -16.57 6.30
C ALA A 34 12.45 -18.02 6.41
N LEU A 35 12.75 -18.49 7.62
CA LEU A 35 13.19 -19.86 7.88
C LEU A 35 12.09 -20.89 7.60
N ALA A 36 10.84 -20.62 7.99
CA ALA A 36 9.68 -21.44 7.66
C ALA A 36 9.41 -21.46 6.16
N GLY A 37 9.50 -20.30 5.48
CA GLY A 37 9.32 -20.17 4.05
C GLY A 37 10.38 -20.94 3.25
N MET A 38 11.66 -20.83 3.64
CA MET A 38 12.77 -21.57 3.03
C MET A 38 12.56 -23.09 3.11
N ASN A 39 11.96 -23.57 4.21
CA ASN A 39 11.74 -24.98 4.48
C ASN A 39 10.31 -25.46 4.19
N ARG A 40 9.46 -24.59 3.63
CA ARG A 40 8.05 -24.85 3.33
C ARG A 40 7.28 -25.46 4.50
N LEU A 41 7.53 -24.98 5.72
CA LEU A 41 6.86 -25.46 6.92
C LEU A 41 5.40 -25.00 6.94
N GLN A 42 4.46 -25.94 7.03
CA GLN A 42 3.04 -25.62 7.14
C GLN A 42 2.66 -25.10 8.53
N ASN A 43 3.39 -25.53 9.57
CA ASN A 43 3.22 -25.05 10.93
C ASN A 43 4.59 -24.72 11.55
N PRO A 44 4.96 -23.43 11.65
CA PRO A 44 6.24 -22.97 12.21
C PRO A 44 6.48 -23.35 13.68
N ASP A 45 5.42 -23.66 14.43
CA ASP A 45 5.50 -24.00 15.86
C ASP A 45 5.70 -25.50 16.11
N ARG A 46 5.73 -26.31 15.05
CA ARG A 46 5.93 -27.76 15.13
C ARG A 46 7.21 -28.17 14.41
N LEU A 47 8.29 -28.29 15.16
CA LEU A 47 9.53 -28.91 14.69
C LEU A 47 9.67 -30.31 15.26
N THR A 48 10.18 -31.23 14.44
CA THR A 48 10.48 -32.61 14.86
C THR A 48 11.97 -32.72 15.14
N VAL A 49 12.35 -33.32 16.27
CA VAL A 49 13.77 -33.61 16.54
C VAL A 49 14.34 -34.49 15.42
N GLY A 50 15.52 -34.13 14.91
CA GLY A 50 16.14 -34.75 13.74
C GLY A 50 15.71 -34.15 12.39
N GLN A 51 14.75 -33.22 12.37
CA GLN A 51 14.32 -32.53 11.14
C GLN A 51 15.46 -31.65 10.61
N ARG A 52 15.72 -31.74 9.29
CA ARG A 52 16.72 -30.93 8.60
C ARG A 52 16.09 -29.62 8.12
N LEU A 53 16.64 -28.49 8.53
CA LEU A 53 16.22 -27.15 8.13
C LEU A 53 17.34 -26.44 7.39
N VAL A 54 17.06 -25.91 6.20
CA VAL A 54 17.90 -24.92 5.51
C VAL A 54 17.86 -23.63 6.32
N VAL A 55 18.97 -23.27 6.97
CA VAL A 55 19.06 -22.15 7.91
C VAL A 55 19.69 -20.90 7.33
N SER A 56 20.46 -21.05 6.26
CA SER A 56 21.05 -19.94 5.52
C SER A 56 21.14 -20.29 4.04
N THR A 57 20.48 -19.48 3.21
CA THR A 57 20.90 -19.27 1.82
C THR A 57 21.80 -18.04 1.87
N LYS A 58 23.13 -18.23 1.84
CA LYS A 58 24.18 -17.20 2.01
C LYS A 58 23.74 -15.77 1.64
N LYS A 59 24.09 -14.80 2.50
CA LYS A 59 23.90 -13.34 2.32
C LYS A 59 23.97 -12.93 0.84
N VAL A 60 22.82 -12.79 0.20
CA VAL A 60 22.75 -12.27 -1.16
C VAL A 60 22.76 -10.75 -1.05
N CYS A 61 23.68 -10.10 -1.78
CA CYS A 61 23.60 -8.68 -2.04
C CYS A 61 22.99 -8.54 -3.44
N ALA A 62 21.79 -7.98 -3.54
CA ALA A 62 21.08 -7.88 -4.82
C ALA A 62 20.55 -6.48 -5.07
N VAL A 63 20.51 -6.09 -6.34
CA VAL A 63 19.93 -4.83 -6.82
C VAL A 63 18.82 -5.14 -7.82
N VAL A 64 17.67 -4.49 -7.65
CA VAL A 64 16.52 -4.59 -8.57
C VAL A 64 16.15 -3.20 -9.05
N PRO A 65 16.16 -2.89 -10.36
CA PRO A 65 15.72 -1.58 -10.85
C PRO A 65 14.18 -1.54 -10.99
N LEU A 66 13.57 -0.40 -10.68
CA LEU A 66 12.18 -0.09 -10.97
C LEU A 66 12.13 1.16 -11.85
N PHE A 67 11.67 1.04 -13.10
CA PHE A 67 11.58 2.15 -14.04
C PHE A 67 10.18 2.75 -14.05
N ILE A 68 10.06 4.04 -13.74
CA ILE A 68 8.78 4.77 -13.71
C ILE A 68 8.89 6.10 -14.46
N ASP A 69 7.78 6.59 -15.00
CA ASP A 69 7.72 7.85 -15.74
C ASP A 69 7.52 9.06 -14.81
N ARG A 70 7.35 10.24 -15.41
CA ARG A 70 7.14 11.50 -14.68
C ARG A 70 5.96 11.43 -13.72
N ASP A 71 4.93 10.69 -14.09
CA ASP A 71 3.66 10.57 -13.38
C ASP A 71 3.62 9.27 -12.54
N ARG A 72 4.78 8.63 -12.34
CA ARG A 72 4.98 7.37 -11.59
C ARG A 72 4.36 6.12 -12.23
N ASN A 73 3.96 6.17 -13.50
CA ASN A 73 3.52 4.97 -14.20
C ASN A 73 4.72 4.08 -14.54
N PRO A 74 4.58 2.75 -14.44
CA PRO A 74 5.61 1.83 -14.87
C PRO A 74 6.04 2.02 -16.32
N ILE A 75 7.35 2.20 -16.54
CA ILE A 75 7.90 2.19 -17.90
C ILE A 75 8.13 0.73 -18.29
N LYS A 76 7.15 0.13 -18.95
CA LYS A 76 7.25 -1.24 -19.51
C LYS A 76 8.13 -1.30 -20.75
N GLY A 77 8.79 -2.42 -21.00
CA GLY A 77 9.51 -2.67 -22.24
C GLY A 77 10.78 -1.84 -22.43
N LEU A 78 11.29 -1.22 -21.37
CA LEU A 78 12.53 -0.44 -21.42
C LEU A 78 13.72 -1.41 -21.42
N ARG A 79 14.57 -1.32 -22.44
CA ARG A 79 15.82 -2.08 -22.50
C ARG A 79 16.83 -1.42 -21.55
N TYR A 80 17.35 -2.20 -20.62
CA TYR A 80 18.32 -1.73 -19.63
C TYR A 80 19.48 -2.71 -19.51
N ARG A 81 20.58 -2.23 -18.94
CA ARG A 81 21.77 -3.00 -18.63
C ARG A 81 22.19 -2.71 -17.20
N ILE A 82 22.54 -3.74 -16.46
CA ILE A 82 23.13 -3.63 -15.13
C ILE A 82 24.52 -4.24 -15.17
N GLU A 83 25.49 -3.53 -14.63
CA GLU A 83 26.87 -3.99 -14.55
C GLU A 83 27.49 -3.62 -13.21
N SER A 84 28.45 -4.44 -12.78
CA SER A 84 29.30 -4.15 -11.63
C SER A 84 30.73 -4.56 -11.95
N ARG A 85 31.67 -4.20 -11.06
CA ARG A 85 33.09 -4.50 -11.28
C ARG A 85 33.39 -5.99 -11.21
N PHE A 86 32.67 -6.73 -10.37
CA PHE A 86 33.01 -8.12 -10.06
C PHE A 86 31.95 -9.13 -10.52
N ALA A 87 30.71 -8.71 -10.80
CA ALA A 87 29.67 -9.56 -11.36
C ALA A 87 29.50 -9.34 -12.87
N SER A 88 29.10 -10.39 -13.59
CA SER A 88 28.88 -10.32 -15.03
C SER A 88 27.73 -9.37 -15.36
N ALA A 89 27.94 -8.47 -16.31
CA ALA A 89 26.90 -7.56 -16.77
C ALA A 89 25.70 -8.32 -17.36
N PHE A 90 24.51 -7.79 -17.16
CA PHE A 90 23.25 -8.34 -17.63
C PHE A 90 22.44 -7.28 -18.39
N GLU A 91 21.82 -7.67 -19.50
CA GLU A 91 20.87 -6.84 -20.25
C GLU A 91 19.46 -7.41 -20.12
N GLY A 92 18.50 -6.55 -19.82
CA GLY A 92 17.11 -6.94 -19.58
C GLY A 92 16.10 -5.99 -20.22
N VAL A 93 14.83 -6.37 -20.07
CA VAL A 93 13.69 -5.56 -20.48
C VAL A 93 12.77 -5.41 -19.27
N SER A 94 12.39 -4.17 -18.95
CA SER A 94 11.50 -3.93 -17.81
C SER A 94 10.13 -4.59 -18.02
N LYS A 95 9.63 -5.21 -16.96
CA LYS A 95 8.35 -5.92 -16.90
C LYS A 95 7.16 -4.94 -16.98
N LEU A 96 5.94 -5.48 -17.04
CA LEU A 96 4.70 -4.70 -17.07
C LEU A 96 4.57 -3.74 -15.88
N ASN A 97 5.07 -4.14 -14.71
CA ASN A 97 5.12 -3.33 -13.50
C ASN A 97 6.38 -2.44 -13.39
N GLY A 98 7.19 -2.37 -14.46
CA GLY A 98 8.38 -1.51 -14.52
C GLY A 98 9.61 -2.09 -13.82
N LEU A 99 9.50 -3.23 -13.14
CA LEU A 99 10.63 -3.90 -12.52
C LEU A 99 11.56 -4.52 -13.56
N GLY A 100 12.87 -4.44 -13.33
CA GLY A 100 13.83 -5.32 -13.96
C GLY A 100 14.06 -6.60 -13.16
N GLU A 101 14.89 -7.48 -13.71
CA GLU A 101 15.43 -8.64 -13.04
C GLU A 101 16.37 -8.28 -11.89
N ARG A 102 16.44 -9.22 -10.95
CA ARG A 102 17.34 -9.20 -9.81
C ARG A 102 18.77 -9.41 -10.24
N PHE A 103 19.64 -8.46 -9.90
CA PHE A 103 21.07 -8.51 -10.15
C PHE A 103 21.82 -8.82 -8.85
N ILE A 104 22.51 -9.97 -8.79
CA ILE A 104 23.24 -10.41 -7.60
C ILE A 104 24.70 -9.95 -7.71
N THR A 105 25.19 -9.22 -6.70
CA THR A 105 26.58 -8.77 -6.59
C THR A 105 27.41 -9.78 -5.80
N LYS A 106 28.74 -9.71 -5.95
CA LYS A 106 29.67 -10.63 -5.26
C LYS A 106 29.96 -10.21 -3.82
N ALA A 107 29.76 -8.93 -3.50
CA ALA A 107 29.98 -8.39 -2.18
C ALA A 107 29.01 -7.26 -1.84
N GLU A 108 28.85 -7.01 -0.55
CA GLU A 108 28.25 -5.79 0.00
C GLU A 108 29.13 -4.58 -0.33
N GLY A 109 28.51 -3.42 -0.56
CA GLY A 109 29.20 -2.18 -0.93
C GLY A 109 29.65 -2.14 -2.39
N GLU A 110 29.47 -3.22 -3.17
CA GLU A 110 29.83 -3.25 -4.58
C GLU A 110 29.00 -2.23 -5.37
N PHE A 111 29.68 -1.39 -6.16
CA PHE A 111 29.02 -0.42 -7.03
C PHE A 111 28.37 -1.14 -8.23
N VAL A 112 27.09 -0.81 -8.42
CA VAL A 112 26.22 -1.28 -9.48
C VAL A 112 25.80 -0.09 -10.33
N ARG A 113 26.04 -0.19 -11.63
CA ARG A 113 25.68 0.81 -12.64
C ARG A 113 24.47 0.34 -13.41
N ILE A 114 23.50 1.22 -13.58
CA ILE A 114 22.26 0.95 -14.30
C ILE A 114 22.22 1.86 -15.52
N LEU A 115 22.14 1.25 -16.69
CA LEU A 115 22.12 1.91 -17.98
C LEU A 115 20.81 1.59 -18.71
N VAL A 116 20.37 2.50 -19.59
CA VAL A 116 19.23 2.28 -20.48
C VAL A 116 19.66 2.43 -21.93
N ARG A 117 19.05 1.64 -22.81
CA ARG A 117 19.33 1.69 -24.24
C ARG A 117 18.56 2.84 -24.89
N LYS A 118 19.27 3.72 -25.59
CA LYS A 118 18.68 4.77 -26.41
C LYS A 118 18.17 4.20 -27.74
N LEU A 119 17.40 5.00 -28.47
CA LEU A 119 16.87 4.64 -29.80
C LEU A 119 17.98 4.44 -30.84
N ASP A 120 19.08 5.18 -30.74
CA ASP A 120 20.28 5.04 -31.57
C ASP A 120 21.08 3.75 -31.25
N GLY A 121 20.60 2.92 -30.31
CA GLY A 121 21.24 1.69 -29.89
C GLY A 121 22.31 1.86 -28.82
N THR A 122 22.73 3.10 -28.49
CA THR A 122 23.77 3.38 -27.48
C THR A 122 23.25 3.23 -26.05
N TRP A 123 24.17 2.96 -25.12
CA TRP A 123 23.87 2.86 -23.69
C TRP A 123 24.07 4.19 -22.97
N LYS A 124 23.10 4.58 -22.15
CA LYS A 124 23.18 5.75 -21.27
C LYS A 124 23.19 5.30 -19.82
N LEU A 125 24.25 5.62 -19.08
CA LEU A 125 24.24 5.51 -17.61
C LEU A 125 23.18 6.46 -17.04
N ILE A 126 22.30 5.93 -16.20
CA ILE A 126 21.25 6.72 -15.56
C ILE A 126 21.35 6.71 -14.03
N HIS A 127 22.02 5.72 -13.45
CA HIS A 127 22.22 5.65 -12.00
C HIS A 127 23.38 4.75 -11.63
N GLU A 128 23.98 5.04 -10.48
CA GLU A 128 24.99 4.21 -9.82
C GLU A 128 24.61 4.08 -8.34
N THR A 129 24.68 2.86 -7.80
CA THR A 129 24.33 2.58 -6.41
C THR A 129 25.26 1.53 -5.82
N GLN A 130 25.33 1.42 -4.50
CA GLN A 130 26.03 0.32 -3.83
C GLN A 130 25.03 -0.77 -3.43
N ALA A 131 25.41 -2.03 -3.63
CA ALA A 131 24.65 -3.17 -3.12
C ALA A 131 24.78 -3.24 -1.60
N SER A 132 23.71 -3.67 -0.94
CA SER A 132 23.67 -3.92 0.51
C SER A 132 23.26 -5.37 0.76
N ILE A 133 23.50 -5.88 1.97
CA ILE A 133 22.94 -7.18 2.37
C ILE A 133 21.42 -7.18 2.14
N GLY A 134 20.92 -8.21 1.47
CA GLY A 134 19.52 -8.33 1.06
C GLY A 134 19.26 -7.81 -0.36
N GLU A 135 17.99 -7.51 -0.64
CA GLU A 135 17.56 -6.99 -1.94
C GLU A 135 17.31 -5.48 -1.85
N LYS A 136 18.06 -4.71 -2.64
CA LYS A 136 17.94 -3.27 -2.75
C LYS A 136 17.17 -2.89 -4.01
N LEU A 137 15.97 -2.35 -3.82
CA LEU A 137 15.16 -1.79 -4.89
C LEU A 137 15.65 -0.37 -5.25
N VAL A 138 15.91 -0.13 -6.53
CA VAL A 138 16.38 1.16 -7.08
C VAL A 138 15.32 1.74 -8.00
N THR A 139 14.60 2.75 -7.52
CA THR A 139 13.54 3.42 -8.30
C THR A 139 14.11 4.53 -9.18
N LEU A 140 13.90 4.41 -10.49
CA LEU A 140 14.45 5.26 -11.54
C LEU A 140 13.31 6.00 -12.23
N LYS A 141 13.14 7.27 -11.86
CA LYS A 141 12.07 8.14 -12.38
C LYS A 141 12.53 8.97 -13.58
N SER A 142 11.87 8.80 -14.72
CA SER A 142 12.05 9.65 -15.89
C SER A 142 11.36 11.00 -15.70
N GLY A 143 11.98 12.10 -16.13
CA GLY A 143 11.32 13.41 -16.24
C GLY A 143 10.34 13.53 -17.41
N LYS A 144 10.20 12.47 -18.22
CA LYS A 144 9.35 12.40 -19.42
C LYS A 144 8.30 11.29 -19.26
N ILE A 145 7.15 11.49 -19.89
CA ILE A 145 6.11 10.46 -20.01
C ILE A 145 6.44 9.55 -21.20
N LYS A 146 6.29 8.24 -21.02
CA LYS A 146 6.34 7.29 -22.14
C LYS A 146 4.93 7.12 -22.71
N LEU A 147 4.66 7.78 -23.84
CA LEU A 147 3.42 7.57 -24.59
C LEU A 147 3.59 6.36 -25.52
N SER A 148 2.72 5.37 -25.38
CA SER A 148 2.66 4.23 -26.30
C SER A 148 1.58 4.49 -27.35
N THR A 149 1.85 5.40 -28.28
CA THR A 149 0.95 5.70 -29.40
C THR A 149 1.54 5.17 -30.72
N ARG A 150 0.68 4.78 -31.67
CA ARG A 150 1.09 4.41 -33.01
C ARG A 150 1.26 5.71 -33.80
N THR A 151 2.51 6.06 -34.14
CA THR A 151 2.78 7.19 -35.03
C THR A 151 2.30 6.82 -36.44
N GLN A 152 1.57 7.73 -37.09
CA GLN A 152 1.32 7.62 -38.51
C GLN A 152 2.50 8.23 -39.28
N PRO A 153 2.81 7.73 -40.49
CA PRO A 153 3.73 8.42 -41.39
C PRO A 153 3.25 9.85 -41.60
N HIS A 154 4.19 10.80 -41.71
CA HIS A 154 3.86 12.16 -42.12
C HIS A 154 3.17 12.10 -43.50
N PRO A 155 2.13 12.90 -43.76
CA PRO A 155 1.50 12.93 -45.07
C PRO A 155 2.55 13.14 -46.17
N GLN A 156 2.44 12.40 -47.27
CA GLN A 156 3.28 12.55 -48.45
C GLN A 156 2.40 13.01 -49.62
N THR A 157 2.95 13.80 -50.52
CA THR A 157 2.33 14.03 -51.83
C THR A 157 2.29 12.73 -52.64
N PRO A 158 1.49 12.63 -53.72
CA PRO A 158 1.46 11.46 -54.60
C PRO A 158 2.84 11.04 -55.13
N ASP A 159 3.80 11.98 -55.19
CA ASP A 159 5.18 11.77 -55.65
C ASP A 159 6.17 11.45 -54.51
N GLY A 160 5.70 11.19 -53.29
CA GLY A 160 6.53 10.77 -52.15
C GLY A 160 7.33 11.88 -51.47
N VAL A 161 7.05 13.15 -51.79
CA VAL A 161 7.71 14.30 -51.17
C VAL A 161 6.99 14.62 -49.84
N PRO A 162 7.73 14.86 -48.72
CA PRO A 162 7.13 15.34 -47.48
C PRO A 162 6.38 16.64 -47.73
N VAL A 163 5.12 16.74 -47.31
CA VAL A 163 4.40 18.02 -47.36
C VAL A 163 4.98 18.92 -46.27
N ASP A 164 5.43 20.13 -46.62
CA ASP A 164 5.84 21.14 -45.65
C ASP A 164 4.71 21.36 -44.64
N ASP A 165 5.07 21.52 -43.36
CA ASP A 165 4.10 21.82 -42.31
C ASP A 165 3.31 23.08 -42.71
N PRO A 166 1.97 23.07 -42.62
CA PRO A 166 1.20 24.29 -42.86
C PRO A 166 1.70 25.38 -41.90
N PRO A 167 1.77 26.65 -42.35
CA PRO A 167 2.21 27.74 -41.50
C PRO A 167 1.40 27.73 -40.20
N PRO A 168 2.03 28.00 -39.05
CA PRO A 168 1.35 27.94 -37.76
C PRO A 168 0.09 28.77 -37.82
N ALA A 169 -1.04 28.15 -37.49
CA ALA A 169 -2.32 28.83 -37.49
C ALA A 169 -2.20 30.14 -36.70
N PRO A 170 -2.75 31.27 -37.21
CA PRO A 170 -2.68 32.53 -36.51
C PRO A 170 -3.25 32.34 -35.11
N LYS A 171 -2.49 32.75 -34.09
CA LYS A 171 -2.87 32.63 -32.67
C LYS A 171 -4.29 33.17 -32.48
N SER A 172 -5.26 32.27 -32.31
CA SER A 172 -6.61 32.66 -31.97
C SER A 172 -6.57 33.31 -30.59
N LYS A 173 -6.93 34.60 -30.52
CA LYS A 173 -7.20 35.27 -29.24
C LYS A 173 -8.26 34.45 -28.47
N PRO A 174 -8.17 34.34 -27.14
CA PRO A 174 -9.19 33.66 -26.36
C PRO A 174 -10.55 34.31 -26.63
N VAL A 175 -11.51 33.53 -27.10
CA VAL A 175 -12.91 33.93 -27.14
C VAL A 175 -13.41 33.96 -25.70
N PRO A 176 -14.02 35.06 -25.21
CA PRO A 176 -14.64 35.09 -23.91
C PRO A 176 -15.84 34.13 -23.94
N ILE A 177 -15.80 33.08 -23.11
CA ILE A 177 -16.99 32.27 -22.87
C ILE A 177 -17.97 33.16 -22.09
N GLY A 178 -19.08 33.48 -22.74
CA GLY A 178 -20.16 34.28 -22.21
C GLY A 178 -20.76 33.70 -20.94
N THR A 179 -21.13 34.62 -20.06
CA THR A 179 -21.91 34.43 -18.84
C THR A 179 -23.19 33.64 -19.08
N PRO A 180 -23.46 32.58 -18.30
CA PRO A 180 -24.83 32.15 -18.05
C PRO A 180 -25.50 33.18 -17.12
N LYS A 181 -26.63 33.74 -17.58
CA LYS A 181 -27.51 34.60 -16.80
C LYS A 181 -27.98 33.89 -15.52
N GLN A 182 -28.05 34.68 -14.45
CA GLN A 182 -28.61 34.34 -13.15
C GLN A 182 -30.03 33.78 -13.25
N ALA A 183 -30.28 32.67 -12.55
CA ALA A 183 -31.53 32.40 -11.86
C ALA A 183 -31.20 32.19 -10.37
N LYS A 184 -31.83 33.00 -9.52
CA LYS A 184 -31.60 33.11 -8.08
C LYS A 184 -32.02 31.84 -7.32
N GLY A 185 -31.30 31.54 -6.25
CA GLY A 185 -31.69 30.58 -5.20
C GLY A 185 -30.57 30.40 -4.19
N ASP A 186 -30.72 31.02 -3.02
CA ASP A 186 -29.74 31.17 -1.95
C ASP A 186 -29.29 29.84 -1.31
N MET A 187 -28.00 29.72 -0.96
CA MET A 187 -27.55 29.52 0.43
C MET A 187 -26.01 29.38 0.51
N HIS A 188 -25.43 30.10 1.47
CA HIS A 188 -24.01 30.20 1.77
C HIS A 188 -23.38 28.88 2.27
N HIS A 189 -22.17 28.58 1.77
CA HIS A 189 -21.12 27.85 2.52
C HIS A 189 -19.82 28.68 2.44
N PRO A 190 -19.09 28.87 3.56
CA PRO A 190 -17.88 29.69 3.55
C PRO A 190 -16.66 28.95 2.98
N ALA A 191 -15.96 29.72 2.15
CA ALA A 191 -14.64 29.57 1.54
C ALA A 191 -13.64 28.55 2.11
N ALA A 192 -13.16 27.66 1.23
CA ALA A 192 -11.83 27.07 1.32
C ALA A 192 -10.79 28.10 0.82
N GLN A 193 -9.97 28.62 1.74
CA GLN A 193 -8.73 29.33 1.41
C GLN A 193 -7.55 28.38 1.57
N GLY A 194 -6.82 28.18 0.48
CA GLY A 194 -5.58 27.39 0.43
C GLY A 194 -5.05 27.34 -0.98
N ALA A 195 -4.49 28.46 -1.45
CA ALA A 195 -3.93 28.60 -2.79
C ALA A 195 -2.79 27.59 -3.04
N ASP A 196 -2.91 26.85 -4.15
CA ASP A 196 -1.86 26.04 -4.75
C ASP A 196 -0.66 26.95 -5.09
N LYS A 197 0.38 26.91 -4.25
CA LYS A 197 1.69 27.44 -4.59
C LYS A 197 2.50 26.30 -5.19
N GLY A 198 2.42 26.16 -6.51
CA GLY A 198 3.26 25.26 -7.29
C GLY A 198 4.74 25.37 -6.91
N MET A 199 5.42 24.22 -6.87
CA MET A 199 6.84 24.11 -6.53
C MET A 199 7.73 24.91 -7.50
N LYS A 200 8.54 25.82 -6.96
CA LYS A 200 9.63 26.48 -7.68
C LYS A 200 10.86 25.55 -7.70
N GLY A 201 11.30 25.12 -8.88
CA GLY A 201 12.59 24.45 -9.05
C GLY A 201 13.72 25.47 -9.19
N GLN A 202 14.77 25.35 -8.39
CA GLN A 202 16.04 26.05 -8.66
C GLN A 202 16.87 25.20 -9.62
N GLN A 203 17.20 25.78 -10.77
CA GLN A 203 18.11 25.17 -11.74
C GLN A 203 19.55 25.61 -11.42
N SER A 204 20.47 24.66 -11.32
CA SER A 204 21.89 24.96 -11.47
C SER A 204 22.49 24.06 -12.56
N LYS A 205 23.49 24.60 -13.26
CA LYS A 205 24.25 23.89 -14.30
C LYS A 205 25.59 23.49 -13.72
N THR A 206 25.99 22.23 -13.92
CA THR A 206 27.36 21.81 -13.63
C THR A 206 28.31 22.25 -14.74
N ALA A 207 29.62 22.24 -14.47
CA ALA A 207 30.68 22.71 -15.38
C ALA A 207 30.71 22.03 -16.77
N GLN A 208 29.95 20.94 -16.96
CA GLN A 208 29.83 20.18 -18.22
C GLN A 208 28.49 20.40 -18.94
N GLY A 209 27.71 21.41 -18.54
CA GLY A 209 26.49 21.81 -19.25
C GLY A 209 25.26 20.93 -18.99
N ALA A 210 25.34 19.94 -18.09
CA ALA A 210 24.19 19.17 -17.66
C ALA A 210 23.32 19.98 -16.69
N THR A 211 22.01 19.98 -16.93
CA THR A 211 21.02 20.55 -16.01
C THR A 211 20.86 19.59 -14.84
N ASP A 212 21.33 19.97 -13.66
CA ASP A 212 21.13 19.18 -12.45
C ASP A 212 19.78 19.59 -11.85
N THR A 213 18.77 18.74 -12.03
CA THR A 213 17.47 18.93 -11.37
C THR A 213 17.37 17.87 -10.28
N LYS A 214 17.88 18.19 -9.09
CA LYS A 214 17.67 17.35 -7.91
C LYS A 214 16.19 17.37 -7.54
N PHE A 215 15.50 16.28 -7.84
CA PHE A 215 14.30 15.88 -7.11
C PHE A 215 14.68 14.72 -6.21
N SER A 216 15.10 15.02 -4.98
CA SER A 216 14.98 14.05 -3.90
C SER A 216 13.54 14.05 -3.44
N LYS A 217 12.83 12.95 -3.68
CA LYS A 217 12.01 12.32 -2.65
C LYS A 217 11.75 10.87 -3.06
N ASP A 218 12.22 10.00 -2.17
CA ASP A 218 12.10 8.54 -2.13
C ASP A 218 10.63 8.08 -2.20
N ARG A 219 10.34 6.82 -1.87
CA ARG A 219 8.98 6.33 -1.58
C ARG A 219 8.14 7.40 -0.87
N PRO A 220 6.81 7.47 -1.08
CA PRO A 220 5.97 8.31 -0.21
C PRO A 220 6.38 8.03 1.23
N ASP A 221 6.82 9.07 1.93
CA ASP A 221 7.38 8.93 3.28
C ASP A 221 6.23 8.61 4.23
N LEU A 222 5.82 7.34 4.20
CA LEU A 222 4.91 6.74 5.16
C LEU A 222 5.63 6.43 6.46
N GLN A 223 6.97 6.37 6.42
CA GLN A 223 7.78 6.17 7.60
C GLN A 223 7.55 7.28 8.63
N LYS A 224 7.31 8.53 8.19
CA LYS A 224 6.91 9.62 9.09
C LYS A 224 5.65 9.33 9.89
N TYR A 225 4.69 8.55 9.36
CA TYR A 225 3.47 8.16 10.08
C TYR A 225 3.74 6.96 10.98
N PHE A 226 4.43 5.92 10.48
CA PHE A 226 4.74 4.73 11.27
C PHE A 226 5.69 5.02 12.44
N ALA A 227 6.54 6.04 12.31
CA ALA A 227 7.38 6.55 13.39
C ALA A 227 6.58 7.19 14.55
N LEU A 228 5.29 7.48 14.37
CA LEU A 228 4.42 7.99 15.44
C LEU A 228 3.98 6.92 16.43
N TYR A 229 4.28 5.64 16.17
CA TYR A 229 3.87 4.55 17.03
C TYR A 229 4.49 4.68 18.43
N THR A 230 3.64 4.77 19.46
CA THR A 230 4.08 4.94 20.86
C THR A 230 4.10 3.63 21.65
N GLY A 231 3.47 2.56 21.12
CA GLY A 231 3.30 1.30 21.86
C GLY A 231 2.23 1.32 22.94
N GLU A 232 1.52 2.44 23.11
CA GLU A 232 0.47 2.57 24.12
C GLU A 232 -0.70 1.61 23.83
N ARG A 233 -1.09 0.84 24.85
CA ARG A 233 -2.22 -0.08 24.79
C ARG A 233 -3.45 0.54 25.43
N ILE A 234 -4.62 -0.02 25.10
CA ILE A 234 -5.87 0.36 25.75
C ILE A 234 -5.85 -0.09 27.21
N THR A 235 -6.06 0.86 28.13
CA THR A 235 -6.15 0.62 29.57
C THR A 235 -7.60 0.49 30.04
N ASP A 236 -7.80 0.03 31.27
CA ASP A 236 -9.12 0.02 31.91
C ASP A 236 -9.73 1.43 32.00
N THR A 237 -8.91 2.47 32.17
CA THR A 237 -9.37 3.86 32.15
C THR A 237 -9.93 4.25 30.79
N ASP A 238 -9.23 3.89 29.70
CA ASP A 238 -9.67 4.19 28.33
C ASP A 238 -10.96 3.43 27.99
N TRP A 239 -11.09 2.17 28.43
CA TRP A 239 -12.32 1.40 28.29
C TRP A 239 -13.51 2.07 29.01
N ASN A 240 -13.30 2.54 30.24
CA ASN A 240 -14.31 3.26 31.00
C ASN A 240 -14.70 4.58 30.33
N GLU A 241 -13.72 5.32 29.80
CA GLU A 241 -13.96 6.57 29.08
C GLU A 241 -14.81 6.33 27.82
N ALA A 242 -14.45 5.35 27.00
CA ALA A 242 -15.17 4.99 25.80
C ALA A 242 -16.61 4.54 26.10
N ALA A 243 -16.78 3.67 27.11
CA ALA A 243 -18.08 3.20 27.57
C ALA A 243 -18.98 4.35 28.05
N ARG A 244 -18.42 5.29 28.81
CA ARG A 244 -19.13 6.48 29.29
C ARG A 244 -19.56 7.39 28.14
N ALA A 245 -18.67 7.63 27.17
CA ALA A 245 -18.98 8.47 26.01
C ALA A 245 -20.14 7.90 25.18
N ILE A 246 -20.13 6.59 24.92
CA ILE A 246 -21.16 5.89 24.15
C ILE A 246 -22.43 5.64 24.99
N GLN A 247 -22.30 5.59 26.33
CA GLN A 247 -23.32 5.15 27.30
C GLN A 247 -23.67 3.66 27.20
N CYS A 248 -22.69 2.81 26.90
CA CYS A 248 -22.86 1.35 26.81
C CYS A 248 -21.95 0.61 27.80
N GLU A 249 -22.13 -0.71 27.91
CA GLU A 249 -21.23 -1.54 28.71
C GLU A 249 -19.85 -1.68 28.04
N ILE A 250 -18.77 -1.71 28.83
CA ILE A 250 -17.40 -1.95 28.33
C ILE A 250 -17.33 -3.23 27.47
N ALA A 251 -18.01 -4.30 27.90
CA ALA A 251 -18.03 -5.58 27.20
C ALA A 251 -18.62 -5.47 25.77
N VAL A 252 -19.51 -4.50 25.51
CA VAL A 252 -20.06 -4.26 24.17
C VAL A 252 -18.96 -3.73 23.24
N ILE A 253 -18.16 -2.78 23.71
CA ILE A 253 -17.03 -2.21 22.95
C ILE A 253 -15.95 -3.28 22.73
N GLN A 254 -15.63 -4.04 23.78
CA GLN A 254 -14.65 -5.13 23.71
C GLN A 254 -15.08 -6.24 22.76
N ALA A 255 -16.39 -6.48 22.57
CA ALA A 255 -16.89 -7.44 21.59
C ALA A 255 -16.52 -7.02 20.15
N PHE A 256 -16.64 -5.73 19.82
CA PHE A 256 -16.17 -5.20 18.53
C PHE A 256 -14.67 -5.34 18.39
N ALA A 257 -13.91 -4.92 19.41
CA ALA A 257 -12.46 -5.10 19.41
C ALA A 257 -12.11 -6.57 19.13
N HIS A 258 -12.74 -7.54 19.79
CA HIS A 258 -12.46 -8.96 19.61
C HIS A 258 -12.81 -9.49 18.22
N VAL A 259 -13.99 -9.14 17.68
CA VAL A 259 -14.45 -9.61 16.37
C VAL A 259 -13.58 -9.04 15.24
N GLU A 260 -13.15 -7.78 15.35
CA GLU A 260 -12.31 -7.12 14.35
C GLU A 260 -10.81 -7.45 14.54
N SER A 261 -10.35 -7.66 15.78
CA SER A 261 -8.95 -7.94 16.11
C SER A 261 -8.53 -9.39 15.92
N GLY A 262 -9.09 -10.11 14.94
CA GLY A 262 -8.58 -11.44 14.55
C GLY A 262 -7.08 -11.45 14.19
N LYS A 263 -6.45 -10.26 14.12
CA LYS A 263 -5.02 -10.00 13.99
C LYS A 263 -4.60 -8.93 15.00
N SER A 264 -3.31 -8.92 15.37
CA SER A 264 -2.71 -7.87 16.21
C SER A 264 -3.01 -6.47 15.64
N PRO A 265 -3.38 -5.46 16.46
CA PRO A 265 -3.70 -4.11 15.98
C PRO A 265 -2.56 -3.41 15.24
N PHE A 266 -1.32 -3.80 15.54
CA PHE A 266 -0.10 -3.40 14.84
C PHE A 266 0.71 -4.64 14.47
N ASP A 267 1.39 -4.61 13.33
CA ASP A 267 2.34 -5.64 12.91
C ASP A 267 3.71 -5.47 13.59
N HIS A 268 4.64 -6.39 13.31
CA HIS A 268 5.99 -6.37 13.89
C HIS A 268 6.88 -5.23 13.36
N HIS A 269 6.40 -4.45 12.40
CA HIS A 269 7.05 -3.23 11.91
C HIS A 269 6.41 -1.97 12.51
N ASN A 270 5.57 -2.12 13.54
CA ASN A 270 4.83 -1.03 14.18
C ASN A 270 3.87 -0.31 13.23
N ARG A 271 3.40 -1.01 12.18
CA ARG A 271 2.40 -0.47 11.26
C ARG A 271 1.03 -0.99 11.66
N PRO A 272 -0.02 -0.16 11.66
CA PRO A 272 -1.36 -0.63 12.01
C PRO A 272 -1.82 -1.77 11.10
N THR A 273 -2.58 -2.73 11.60
CA THR A 273 -3.20 -3.73 10.73
C THR A 273 -4.19 -3.06 9.80
N ILE A 274 -4.08 -3.34 8.51
CA ILE A 274 -4.93 -2.74 7.49
C ILE A 274 -5.66 -3.75 6.64
N GLN A 275 -6.79 -3.30 6.09
CA GLN A 275 -7.43 -3.94 4.94
C GLN A 275 -7.73 -2.89 3.88
N TYR A 276 -7.14 -3.08 2.70
CA TYR A 276 -7.28 -2.19 1.57
C TYR A 276 -8.45 -2.60 0.67
N GLU A 277 -9.32 -1.65 0.37
CA GLU A 277 -10.53 -1.84 -0.42
C GLU A 277 -10.44 -1.15 -1.79
N ARG A 278 -9.98 -1.87 -2.83
CA ARG A 278 -9.80 -1.30 -4.18
C ARG A 278 -11.04 -0.64 -4.78
N HIS A 279 -12.22 -1.11 -4.39
CA HIS A 279 -13.49 -0.55 -4.85
C HIS A 279 -13.82 0.80 -4.21
N LYS A 280 -13.33 1.03 -2.98
CA LYS A 280 -13.37 2.34 -2.33
C LYS A 280 -12.37 3.29 -2.98
N PHE A 281 -11.17 2.80 -3.31
CA PHE A 281 -10.18 3.60 -4.03
C PHE A 281 -10.67 4.03 -5.41
N ALA A 282 -11.28 3.11 -6.16
CA ALA A 282 -11.93 3.42 -7.43
C ALA A 282 -12.99 4.51 -7.27
N LYS A 283 -13.88 4.36 -6.28
CA LYS A 283 -14.90 5.37 -5.97
C LYS A 283 -14.29 6.75 -5.67
N HIS A 284 -13.30 6.80 -4.77
CA HIS A 284 -12.68 8.06 -4.33
C HIS A 284 -11.80 8.73 -5.38
N THR A 285 -11.29 7.97 -6.35
CA THR A 285 -10.53 8.51 -7.49
C THR A 285 -11.40 8.75 -8.72
N GLY A 286 -12.73 8.61 -8.61
CA GLY A 286 -13.65 8.74 -9.74
C GLY A 286 -13.35 7.75 -10.87
N HIS A 287 -12.92 6.54 -10.51
CA HIS A 287 -12.55 5.44 -11.41
C HIS A 287 -11.35 5.74 -12.32
N LYS A 288 -10.59 6.80 -12.04
CA LYS A 288 -9.45 7.26 -12.85
C LYS A 288 -8.40 6.17 -13.10
N TYR A 289 -8.18 5.28 -12.14
CA TYR A 289 -7.11 4.30 -12.18
C TYR A 289 -7.56 2.88 -12.58
N ASP A 290 -8.85 2.65 -12.81
CA ASP A 290 -9.41 1.30 -13.03
C ASP A 290 -8.78 0.59 -14.24
N ALA A 291 -8.55 1.32 -15.34
CA ALA A 291 -8.02 0.75 -16.57
C ALA A 291 -6.52 0.42 -16.51
N LEU A 292 -5.73 1.24 -15.80
CA LEU A 292 -4.26 1.13 -15.78
C LEU A 292 -3.73 0.42 -14.53
N ASN A 293 -4.51 0.37 -13.45
CA ASN A 293 -4.15 -0.21 -12.17
C ASN A 293 -5.31 -1.06 -11.63
N ALA A 294 -5.83 -1.99 -12.43
CA ALA A 294 -6.97 -2.84 -12.06
C ALA A 294 -6.76 -3.65 -10.76
N ASP A 295 -5.50 -3.86 -10.39
CA ASP A 295 -5.07 -4.54 -9.16
C ASP A 295 -5.04 -3.63 -7.94
N ILE A 296 -5.33 -2.35 -8.10
CA ILE A 296 -5.40 -1.30 -7.06
C ILE A 296 -6.77 -0.61 -7.08
N SER A 297 -7.37 -0.45 -8.26
CA SER A 297 -8.60 0.29 -8.51
C SER A 297 -9.54 -0.57 -9.35
N GLY A 298 -10.74 -0.85 -8.85
CA GLY A 298 -11.75 -1.62 -9.58
C GLY A 298 -12.80 -2.22 -8.66
N GLY A 299 -13.61 -3.15 -9.16
CA GLY A 299 -14.64 -3.83 -8.35
C GLY A 299 -14.06 -4.64 -7.16
N PRO A 300 -14.85 -5.17 -6.22
CA PRO A 300 -14.32 -5.93 -5.08
C PRO A 300 -13.43 -7.13 -5.48
N TYR A 301 -12.49 -7.53 -4.61
CA TYR A 301 -11.69 -8.74 -4.83
C TYR A 301 -12.53 -10.01 -4.66
N THR A 302 -12.04 -11.12 -5.24
CA THR A 302 -12.61 -12.45 -5.05
C THR A 302 -11.53 -13.49 -4.74
N ASN A 303 -11.85 -14.48 -3.92
CA ASN A 303 -10.96 -15.63 -3.70
C ASN A 303 -11.14 -16.72 -4.76
N LYS A 304 -12.12 -16.55 -5.66
CA LYS A 304 -12.41 -17.54 -6.70
C LYS A 304 -11.31 -17.55 -7.74
N LYS A 305 -10.93 -18.75 -8.16
CA LYS A 305 -9.99 -18.94 -9.29
C LYS A 305 -10.69 -18.84 -10.64
N PHE A 306 -11.98 -19.11 -10.67
CA PHE A 306 -12.81 -19.11 -11.87
C PHE A 306 -14.10 -18.30 -11.64
N ASP A 307 -14.58 -17.66 -12.69
CA ASP A 307 -15.89 -16.99 -12.68
C ASP A 307 -17.04 -18.01 -12.74
N LYS A 308 -18.29 -17.54 -12.78
CA LYS A 308 -19.47 -18.42 -12.86
C LYS A 308 -19.57 -19.18 -14.19
N ALA A 309 -18.90 -18.72 -15.24
CA ALA A 309 -18.87 -19.33 -16.56
C ALA A 309 -17.67 -20.27 -16.75
N GLY A 310 -16.80 -20.42 -15.74
CA GLY A 310 -15.63 -21.28 -15.76
C GLY A 310 -14.35 -20.63 -16.30
N HIS A 311 -14.35 -19.33 -16.60
CA HIS A 311 -13.14 -18.64 -17.06
C HIS A 311 -12.20 -18.33 -15.88
N PRO A 312 -10.88 -18.46 -16.05
CA PRO A 312 -9.92 -18.14 -15.01
C PRO A 312 -9.94 -16.64 -14.69
N ILE A 313 -10.11 -16.30 -13.41
CA ILE A 313 -10.02 -14.93 -12.91
C ILE A 313 -8.54 -14.54 -12.87
N ALA A 314 -8.19 -13.38 -13.39
CA ALA A 314 -6.80 -12.91 -13.42
C ALA A 314 -6.22 -12.80 -12.00
N ALA A 315 -4.93 -13.11 -11.83
CA ALA A 315 -4.31 -13.21 -10.51
C ALA A 315 -4.37 -11.89 -9.71
N ASN A 316 -4.32 -10.77 -10.42
CA ASN A 316 -4.46 -9.42 -9.87
C ASN A 316 -5.88 -9.07 -9.40
N ASP A 317 -6.90 -9.76 -9.92
CA ASP A 317 -8.29 -9.63 -9.47
C ASP A 317 -8.65 -10.53 -8.29
N ARG A 318 -7.70 -11.36 -7.87
CA ARG A 318 -7.84 -12.21 -6.69
C ARG A 318 -7.36 -11.48 -5.44
N TYR A 319 -7.95 -11.81 -4.31
CA TYR A 319 -7.42 -11.34 -3.02
C TYR A 319 -6.02 -11.94 -2.80
N VAL A 320 -5.03 -11.09 -2.53
CA VAL A 320 -3.71 -11.50 -2.02
C VAL A 320 -3.49 -10.90 -0.65
N ALA A 321 -2.71 -11.60 0.17
CA ALA A 321 -2.60 -11.35 1.61
C ALA A 321 -1.82 -10.07 1.97
N ASP A 322 -0.99 -9.54 1.07
CA ASP A 322 -0.19 -8.34 1.35
C ASP A 322 -1.00 -7.06 1.12
N ALA A 323 -1.64 -6.58 2.19
CA ALA A 323 -2.43 -5.36 2.17
C ALA A 323 -1.57 -4.09 2.07
N TYR A 324 -0.33 -4.11 2.57
CA TYR A 324 0.54 -2.94 2.58
C TYR A 324 1.16 -2.66 1.21
N GLU A 325 1.55 -3.70 0.47
CA GLU A 325 2.02 -3.51 -0.91
C GLU A 325 0.97 -2.78 -1.77
N ARG A 326 -0.30 -3.17 -1.63
CA ARG A 326 -1.43 -2.54 -2.34
C ARG A 326 -1.65 -1.10 -1.89
N PHE A 327 -1.69 -0.88 -0.58
CA PHE A 327 -1.86 0.45 -0.01
C PHE A 327 -0.75 1.42 -0.44
N GLU A 328 0.52 1.01 -0.36
CA GLU A 328 1.66 1.86 -0.74
C GLU A 328 1.63 2.25 -2.22
N ARG A 329 1.24 1.32 -3.09
CA ARG A 329 1.07 1.60 -4.52
C ARG A 329 -0.12 2.51 -4.79
N ALA A 330 -1.24 2.31 -4.09
CA ALA A 330 -2.41 3.21 -4.15
C ALA A 330 -2.05 4.62 -3.69
N TYR A 331 -1.33 4.74 -2.57
CA TYR A 331 -0.88 6.00 -2.00
C TYR A 331 0.06 6.74 -2.95
N GLY A 332 0.89 6.01 -3.69
CA GLY A 332 1.75 6.57 -4.73
C GLY A 332 0.98 7.22 -5.89
N LEU A 333 -0.26 6.81 -6.14
CA LEU A 333 -1.17 7.32 -7.17
C LEU A 333 -2.06 8.46 -6.65
N ASP A 334 -2.63 8.28 -5.46
CA ASP A 334 -3.52 9.24 -4.80
C ASP A 334 -3.50 9.00 -3.29
N GLU A 335 -2.86 9.92 -2.54
CA GLU A 335 -2.62 9.76 -1.10
C GLU A 335 -3.94 9.71 -0.31
N ASP A 336 -4.84 10.68 -0.57
CA ASP A 336 -6.09 10.83 0.15
C ASP A 336 -7.02 9.64 -0.12
N ALA A 337 -7.20 9.30 -1.40
CA ALA A 337 -8.06 8.18 -1.77
C ALA A 337 -7.53 6.84 -1.23
N ALA A 338 -6.20 6.66 -1.17
CA ALA A 338 -5.61 5.45 -0.61
C ALA A 338 -5.90 5.30 0.87
N ILE A 339 -5.76 6.38 1.65
CA ILE A 339 -6.08 6.35 3.09
C ILE A 339 -7.59 6.12 3.29
N MET A 340 -8.43 6.82 2.51
CA MET A 340 -9.89 6.68 2.61
C MET A 340 -10.37 5.27 2.25
N ALA A 341 -9.69 4.60 1.33
CA ALA A 341 -10.00 3.25 0.87
C ALA A 341 -9.48 2.13 1.79
N CYS A 342 -8.93 2.46 2.95
CA CYS A 342 -8.27 1.51 3.82
C CYS A 342 -8.88 1.53 5.22
N SER A 343 -9.13 0.36 5.81
CA SER A 343 -9.51 0.22 7.22
C SER A 343 -8.28 0.03 8.09
N TRP A 344 -8.32 0.56 9.32
CA TRP A 344 -7.13 0.71 10.15
C TRP A 344 -7.31 0.19 11.56
N GLY A 345 -6.31 -0.54 12.04
CA GLY A 345 -6.08 -0.83 13.46
C GLY A 345 -7.04 -1.83 14.08
N LYS A 346 -7.13 -1.80 15.43
CA LYS A 346 -7.88 -2.77 16.24
C LYS A 346 -9.35 -2.91 15.87
N PHE A 347 -9.96 -1.79 15.46
CA PHE A 347 -11.38 -1.68 15.14
C PHE A 347 -11.64 -1.59 13.63
N GLN A 348 -10.62 -1.71 12.78
CA GLN A 348 -10.79 -1.65 11.32
C GLN A 348 -11.68 -0.49 10.83
N VAL A 349 -11.52 0.71 11.41
CA VAL A 349 -12.31 1.88 11.00
C VAL A 349 -11.82 2.36 9.64
N LEU A 350 -12.74 2.48 8.67
CA LEU A 350 -12.44 2.87 7.30
C LEU A 350 -12.10 4.37 7.21
N GLY A 351 -10.99 4.71 6.54
CA GLY A 351 -10.48 6.08 6.47
C GLY A 351 -11.42 7.10 5.81
N GLU A 352 -12.36 6.66 4.98
CA GLU A 352 -13.37 7.55 4.36
C GLU A 352 -14.27 8.25 5.40
N ASN A 353 -14.26 7.79 6.66
CA ASN A 353 -15.04 8.40 7.73
C ASN A 353 -14.34 9.57 8.43
N TYR A 354 -13.10 9.92 8.07
CA TYR A 354 -12.26 10.85 8.84
C TYR A 354 -12.95 12.16 9.24
N GLU A 355 -13.73 12.77 8.34
CA GLU A 355 -14.46 14.03 8.62
C GLU A 355 -15.51 13.84 9.71
N GLY A 356 -16.27 12.74 9.65
CA GLY A 356 -17.28 12.40 10.66
C GLY A 356 -16.67 12.11 12.03
N LEU A 357 -15.40 11.69 12.06
CA LEU A 357 -14.65 11.46 13.31
C LEU A 357 -14.03 12.76 13.88
N GLY A 358 -14.20 13.89 13.18
CA GLY A 358 -13.68 15.20 13.59
C GLY A 358 -12.23 15.45 13.20
N PHE A 359 -11.64 14.66 12.28
CA PHE A 359 -10.32 14.96 11.75
C PHE A 359 -10.41 16.02 10.65
N PRO A 360 -9.51 17.03 10.65
CA PRO A 360 -9.52 18.10 9.65
C PRO A 360 -9.03 17.61 8.28
N THR A 361 -8.22 16.54 8.24
CA THR A 361 -7.73 15.91 7.01
C THR A 361 -7.60 14.41 7.22
N VAL A 362 -7.61 13.66 6.11
CA VAL A 362 -7.42 12.21 6.13
C VAL A 362 -6.00 11.81 6.61
N GLN A 363 -5.01 12.69 6.46
CA GLN A 363 -3.67 12.50 7.04
C GLN A 363 -3.69 12.57 8.57
N LYS A 364 -4.50 13.46 9.17
CA LYS A 364 -4.62 13.51 10.63
C LYS A 364 -5.31 12.27 11.20
N PHE A 365 -6.24 11.71 10.44
CA PHE A 365 -6.77 10.38 10.73
C PHE A 365 -5.67 9.31 10.64
N LEU A 366 -4.83 9.34 9.59
CA LEU A 366 -3.72 8.38 9.44
C LEU A 366 -2.68 8.49 10.57
N GLU A 367 -2.36 9.71 11.01
CA GLU A 367 -1.48 9.95 12.17
C GLU A 367 -2.02 9.21 13.39
N ALA A 368 -3.28 9.45 13.78
CA ALA A 368 -3.92 8.77 14.91
C ALA A 368 -3.98 7.25 14.73
N ALA A 369 -4.29 6.78 13.52
CA ALA A 369 -4.28 5.36 13.20
C ALA A 369 -2.89 4.71 13.34
N CYS A 370 -1.80 5.45 13.17
CA CYS A 370 -0.44 4.94 13.33
C CYS A 370 0.13 5.13 14.74
N THR A 371 -0.54 5.89 15.62
CA THR A 371 0.01 6.24 16.95
C THR A 371 -0.12 5.11 17.97
N SER A 372 -1.32 4.60 18.27
CA SER A 372 -1.49 3.59 19.32
C SER A 372 -2.84 2.88 19.30
N GLU A 373 -2.98 1.81 20.08
CA GLU A 373 -4.29 1.15 20.25
C GLU A 373 -5.29 2.04 21.00
N ARG A 374 -4.79 2.89 21.91
CA ARG A 374 -5.60 3.89 22.61
C ARG A 374 -6.24 4.87 21.62
N GLU A 375 -5.49 5.32 20.62
CA GLU A 375 -5.98 6.19 19.55
C GLU A 375 -7.02 5.47 18.65
N HIS A 376 -6.83 4.17 18.38
CA HIS A 376 -7.83 3.36 17.67
C HIS A 376 -9.17 3.31 18.42
N LEU A 377 -9.15 3.29 19.75
CA LEU A 377 -10.37 3.33 20.56
C LEU A 377 -10.97 4.74 20.60
N LEU A 378 -10.23 5.70 21.14
CA LEU A 378 -10.78 6.99 21.56
C LEU A 378 -10.97 7.98 20.42
N ARG A 379 -10.16 7.92 19.36
CA ARG A 379 -10.26 8.84 18.21
C ARG A 379 -10.88 8.22 16.97
N LEU A 380 -10.89 6.90 16.87
CA LEU A 380 -11.47 6.19 15.72
C LEU A 380 -12.81 5.55 16.09
N PHE A 381 -12.80 4.51 16.94
CA PHE A 381 -14.02 3.75 17.23
C PHE A 381 -15.11 4.57 17.94
N VAL A 382 -14.75 5.32 18.99
CA VAL A 382 -15.74 6.07 19.77
C VAL A 382 -16.44 7.14 18.90
N PRO A 383 -15.73 8.03 18.18
CA PRO A 383 -16.40 8.99 17.30
C PRO A 383 -17.19 8.31 16.19
N PHE A 384 -16.72 7.17 15.66
CA PHE A 384 -17.47 6.41 14.66
C PHE A 384 -18.80 5.91 15.23
N ALA A 385 -18.78 5.29 16.40
CA ALA A 385 -19.99 4.84 17.10
C ALA A 385 -20.99 5.97 17.35
N MET A 386 -20.49 7.17 17.66
CA MET A 386 -21.30 8.35 17.95
C MET A 386 -21.91 9.01 16.71
N THR A 387 -21.37 8.80 15.51
CA THR A 387 -21.77 9.52 14.29
C THR A 387 -22.50 8.67 13.26
N VAL A 388 -22.22 7.37 13.22
CA VAL A 388 -22.80 6.46 12.24
C VAL A 388 -24.29 6.28 12.47
N ARG A 389 -25.06 6.45 11.38
CA ARG A 389 -26.52 6.29 11.36
C ARG A 389 -27.01 5.81 10.02
N ASP A 390 -28.14 5.12 10.02
CA ASP A 390 -28.86 4.72 8.83
C ASP A 390 -30.32 5.14 8.92
N ALA A 391 -30.62 6.27 8.26
CA ALA A 391 -31.97 6.78 8.13
C ALA A 391 -32.77 6.05 7.02
N LYS A 392 -32.09 5.39 6.07
CA LYS A 392 -32.73 4.82 4.87
C LYS A 392 -33.52 3.56 5.19
N TYR A 393 -33.01 2.72 6.08
CA TYR A 393 -33.63 1.44 6.43
C TYR A 393 -34.07 1.36 7.89
N GLY A 394 -34.08 2.49 8.61
CA GLY A 394 -34.63 2.57 9.96
C GLY A 394 -33.78 1.88 11.05
N HIS A 395 -32.50 1.60 10.79
CA HIS A 395 -31.63 0.97 11.80
C HIS A 395 -31.20 1.92 12.92
N GLY A 396 -31.46 3.22 12.78
CA GLY A 396 -31.16 4.24 13.79
C GLY A 396 -29.68 4.63 13.80
N THR A 397 -29.10 4.78 14.99
CA THR A 397 -27.68 5.13 15.18
C THR A 397 -26.90 3.95 15.75
N LEU A 398 -25.60 3.88 15.43
CA LEU A 398 -24.74 2.80 15.95
C LEU A 398 -24.69 2.88 17.46
N ARG A 399 -24.51 4.09 18.02
CA ARG A 399 -24.63 4.36 19.45
C ARG A 399 -25.86 3.72 20.10
N ASN A 400 -27.07 3.95 19.57
CA ASN A 400 -28.28 3.38 20.17
C ASN A 400 -28.30 1.86 20.07
N ALA A 401 -27.80 1.29 18.96
CA ALA A 401 -27.67 -0.14 18.81
C ALA A 401 -26.69 -0.73 19.85
N LEU A 402 -25.59 -0.05 20.16
CA LEU A 402 -24.64 -0.47 21.21
C LEU A 402 -25.26 -0.38 22.61
N ILE A 403 -25.97 0.71 22.93
CA ILE A 403 -26.67 0.89 24.22
C ILE A 403 -27.70 -0.22 24.44
N GLN A 404 -28.49 -0.51 23.41
CA GLN A 404 -29.57 -1.50 23.47
C GLN A 404 -29.10 -2.93 23.24
N LYS A 405 -27.81 -3.14 22.94
CA LYS A 405 -27.25 -4.45 22.52
C LYS A 405 -28.03 -5.05 21.34
N ASN A 406 -28.48 -4.19 20.42
CA ASN A 406 -29.14 -4.60 19.18
C ASN A 406 -28.07 -5.02 18.16
N TRP A 407 -27.61 -6.26 18.26
CA TRP A 407 -26.51 -6.81 17.46
C TRP A 407 -26.78 -6.79 15.95
N THR A 408 -28.04 -6.96 15.55
CA THR A 408 -28.49 -6.87 14.16
C THR A 408 -28.21 -5.48 13.58
N ASN A 409 -28.68 -4.43 14.26
CA ASN A 409 -28.48 -3.06 13.81
C ASN A 409 -27.01 -2.64 13.96
N ALA A 410 -26.35 -3.06 15.03
CA ALA A 410 -24.94 -2.77 15.25
C ALA A 410 -24.08 -3.38 14.13
N ALA A 411 -24.31 -4.64 13.77
CA ALA A 411 -23.59 -5.30 12.67
C ALA A 411 -23.91 -4.67 11.32
N TRP A 412 -25.16 -4.28 11.04
CA TRP A 412 -25.52 -3.57 9.81
C TRP A 412 -24.81 -2.22 9.70
N LEU A 413 -24.84 -1.41 10.76
CA LEU A 413 -24.28 -0.06 10.77
C LEU A 413 -22.75 -0.08 10.69
N TYR A 414 -22.13 -1.14 11.21
CA TYR A 414 -20.68 -1.29 11.23
C TYR A 414 -20.12 -1.98 9.97
N ASN A 415 -20.70 -3.12 9.58
CA ASN A 415 -20.21 -3.98 8.49
C ASN A 415 -20.98 -3.78 7.17
N GLY A 416 -22.07 -3.00 7.20
CA GLY A 416 -22.92 -2.75 6.05
C GLY A 416 -23.94 -3.86 5.76
N PRO A 417 -24.68 -3.75 4.63
CA PRO A 417 -25.83 -4.61 4.32
C PRO A 417 -25.47 -6.10 4.13
N GLY A 418 -24.20 -6.41 3.89
CA GLY A 418 -23.70 -7.78 3.75
C GLY A 418 -23.49 -8.53 5.05
N TYR A 419 -23.72 -7.91 6.22
CA TYR A 419 -23.31 -8.45 7.52
C TYR A 419 -23.84 -9.87 7.80
N ARG A 420 -25.09 -10.18 7.39
CA ARG A 420 -25.73 -11.50 7.60
C ARG A 420 -24.99 -12.64 6.91
N LYS A 421 -24.36 -12.38 5.76
CA LYS A 421 -23.62 -13.40 5.00
C LYS A 421 -22.48 -13.99 5.83
N TYR A 422 -21.91 -13.19 6.72
CA TYR A 422 -20.79 -13.59 7.58
C TYR A 422 -21.22 -13.75 9.05
N GLY A 423 -22.50 -13.60 9.38
CA GLY A 423 -23.04 -13.79 10.73
C GLY A 423 -22.45 -12.84 11.78
N TYR A 424 -22.09 -11.61 11.38
CA TYR A 424 -21.44 -10.64 12.28
C TYR A 424 -22.24 -10.32 13.53
N ASP A 425 -23.57 -10.29 13.44
CA ASP A 425 -24.48 -10.13 14.57
C ASP A 425 -24.29 -11.23 15.63
N ASN A 426 -24.27 -12.49 15.19
CA ASN A 426 -24.06 -13.63 16.07
C ASN A 426 -22.64 -13.65 16.65
N GLN A 427 -21.63 -13.24 15.88
CA GLN A 427 -20.25 -13.14 16.35
C GLN A 427 -20.10 -12.08 17.45
N LEU A 428 -20.66 -10.89 17.25
CA LEU A 428 -20.65 -9.81 18.26
C LEU A 428 -21.36 -10.24 19.54
N LYS A 429 -22.54 -10.85 19.41
CA LYS A 429 -23.29 -11.38 20.57
C LYS A 429 -22.46 -12.42 21.34
N ALA A 430 -21.90 -13.41 20.63
CA ALA A 430 -21.11 -14.47 21.25
C ALA A 430 -19.83 -13.94 21.92
N ALA A 431 -19.17 -12.95 21.30
CA ALA A 431 -18.00 -12.28 21.89
C ALA A 431 -18.38 -11.55 23.18
N TYR A 432 -19.46 -10.76 23.17
CA TYR A 432 -19.97 -10.07 24.35
C TYR A 432 -20.27 -11.04 25.51
N GLU A 433 -20.98 -12.14 25.24
CA GLU A 433 -21.34 -13.14 26.26
C GLU A 433 -20.10 -13.77 26.90
N LYS A 434 -19.09 -14.13 26.10
CA LYS A 434 -17.82 -14.70 26.60
C LYS A 434 -17.03 -13.70 27.45
N ILE A 435 -16.95 -12.44 27.00
CA ILE A 435 -16.27 -11.36 27.75
C ILE A 435 -16.98 -11.12 29.08
N LYS A 436 -18.32 -11.06 29.07
CA LYS A 436 -19.09 -10.83 30.29
C LYS A 436 -19.01 -11.99 31.29
N ALA A 437 -18.84 -13.22 30.78
CA ALA A 437 -18.56 -14.42 31.58
C ALA A 437 -17.11 -14.50 32.08
N GLY A 438 -16.22 -13.57 31.69
CA GLY A 438 -14.81 -13.57 32.08
C GLY A 438 -13.97 -14.63 31.38
N SER A 439 -14.43 -15.19 30.26
CA SER A 439 -13.76 -16.29 29.56
C SER A 439 -12.45 -15.87 28.89
N PHE A 440 -12.22 -14.58 28.62
CA PHE A 440 -10.93 -13.99 28.23
C PHE A 440 -10.98 -12.45 28.37
N ARG A 441 -9.80 -11.80 28.36
CA ARG A 441 -9.64 -10.33 28.33
C ARG A 441 -9.20 -9.87 26.93
N VAL A 442 -9.61 -8.67 26.53
CA VAL A 442 -9.46 -8.06 25.18
C VAL A 442 -8.48 -6.90 25.18
#